data_AF-A0A8E2DPS2-F1
#
_entry.id   AF-A0A8E2DPS2-F1
#
_cell.length_a   1.000
_cell.length_b   1.000
_cell.length_c   1.000
_cell.angle_alpha   90.00
_cell.angle_beta   90.00
_cell.angle_gamma   90.00
#
_symmetry.space_group_name_H-M   'P 1'
#
loop_
_entity.id
_entity.type
_entity.pdbx_description
1 polymer ?
#
loop_
_entity_poly.entity_id
_entity_poly.type
_entity_poly.pdbx_seq_one_letter_code
_entity_poly.pdbx_strand_id
1 'polypeptide(L)'
;MQALLLARTPLARRAFCNSAPPPQPPIKDTPPPPPSSDLPTPPPQPSPSLSLDFSPQEEAEEKQERTGARSSKDSLSSIERKRRNLLRTMFGVLLIGAGVETWYLGRDWDEEELKARKIRIEDVPQDRWGRTLERFKNIFGFFTEPTWPELLPPPLRPPHQKPYTLLVSVDDLLVTSTWDRQHGWRTAKRPGVDYFLAYLSQFYEVVIFTTQYHYTAMPVIDKLDPYQFYITYRLFRDATRSVRGQPVKDLKYLNRDLSKVILLDCHPEHASSQPENAIIVPKWNGDPKDRTLVALIPFLESIAIYKPADVRPILEAYHDKDIPLEYAKKEAEATQKHIEDWQNNRKGLSTGRFTLSGLFGGPTQDNSPVPPTYLEQKRREAQMQYLEEQAYIRANKENFDRLIKEDQEAMAREMQGTFWGAIQTAFTGAPPPKADAPAAAAAPIGGAVQAAAAQGAQEKSS
;
A
#
# COMPACT_ATOMS: atom_id res chain seq x y z
N MET A 1 -32.78 -9.31 -46.72
CA MET A 1 -33.46 -7.99 -46.62
C MET A 1 -34.41 -8.01 -45.43
N GLN A 2 -34.87 -6.83 -45.00
CA GLN A 2 -35.83 -6.56 -43.90
C GLN A 2 -37.18 -7.32 -44.11
N ALA A 3 -38.13 -7.41 -43.16
CA ALA A 3 -38.39 -6.71 -41.90
C ALA A 3 -39.09 -7.67 -40.89
N LEU A 4 -38.92 -7.57 -39.56
CA LEU A 4 -39.46 -6.54 -38.65
C LEU A 4 -41.01 -6.56 -38.57
N LEU A 5 -41.54 -7.33 -37.62
CA LEU A 5 -42.97 -7.44 -37.28
C LEU A 5 -43.32 -6.50 -36.11
N LEU A 6 -44.17 -5.49 -36.36
CA LEU A 6 -44.69 -4.57 -35.35
C LEU A 6 -46.13 -4.13 -35.67
N ALA A 7 -47.09 -4.59 -34.88
CA ALA A 7 -48.42 -3.98 -34.69
C ALA A 7 -48.94 -4.41 -33.30
N ARG A 8 -49.12 -3.53 -32.29
CA ARG A 8 -50.06 -2.40 -32.13
C ARG A 8 -51.53 -2.79 -31.96
N THR A 9 -52.06 -2.61 -30.73
CA THR A 9 -53.46 -2.25 -30.39
C THR A 9 -53.52 -1.68 -28.94
N PRO A 10 -54.57 -0.93 -28.50
CA PRO A 10 -54.33 0.35 -27.81
C PRO A 10 -55.13 0.66 -26.51
N LEU A 11 -54.81 1.84 -25.95
CA LEU A 11 -55.48 2.72 -24.95
C LEU A 11 -56.80 2.33 -24.22
N ALA A 12 -56.79 2.56 -22.90
CA ALA A 12 -57.82 3.27 -22.10
C ALA A 12 -57.14 3.83 -20.83
N ARG A 13 -57.03 5.15 -20.56
CA ARG A 13 -57.99 6.24 -20.23
C ARG A 13 -58.56 6.18 -18.79
N ARG A 14 -58.47 7.32 -18.07
CA ARG A 14 -58.89 7.68 -16.67
C ARG A 14 -57.77 7.59 -15.62
N ALA A 15 -57.76 8.40 -14.55
CA ALA A 15 -58.35 9.72 -14.28
C ALA A 15 -57.65 10.34 -13.04
N PHE A 16 -57.53 11.68 -12.97
CA PHE A 16 -57.03 12.37 -11.77
C PHE A 16 -58.11 12.45 -10.68
N CYS A 17 -57.71 12.29 -9.41
CA CYS A 17 -58.47 12.78 -8.26
C CYS A 17 -57.52 13.12 -7.09
N ASN A 18 -57.80 14.21 -6.39
CA ASN A 18 -56.98 14.73 -5.29
C ASN A 18 -57.26 14.01 -3.95
N SER A 19 -56.27 13.98 -3.06
CA SER A 19 -56.47 13.74 -1.62
C SER A 19 -55.49 14.57 -0.78
N ALA A 20 -56.00 15.39 0.13
CA ALA A 20 -55.23 16.24 1.04
C ALA A 20 -54.78 15.49 2.31
N PRO A 21 -53.73 15.96 3.03
CA PRO A 21 -53.25 15.33 4.27
C PRO A 21 -54.07 15.71 5.53
N PRO A 22 -54.03 14.90 6.60
CA PRO A 22 -54.89 15.02 7.80
C PRO A 22 -54.39 16.02 8.88
N PRO A 23 -55.24 16.41 9.86
CA PRO A 23 -54.99 17.50 10.82
C PRO A 23 -54.28 17.07 12.12
N GLN A 24 -53.74 18.06 12.85
CA GLN A 24 -53.11 17.89 14.18
C GLN A 24 -54.10 18.15 15.35
N PRO A 25 -53.96 17.45 16.50
CA PRO A 25 -54.75 17.69 17.73
C PRO A 25 -54.17 18.81 18.65
N PRO A 26 -54.91 19.30 19.66
CA PRO A 26 -54.73 20.66 20.21
C PRO A 26 -53.98 20.78 21.55
N ILE A 27 -53.63 22.02 21.89
CA ILE A 27 -52.93 22.47 23.11
C ILE A 27 -53.91 22.74 24.27
N LYS A 28 -53.52 22.35 25.50
CA LYS A 28 -53.97 22.76 26.85
C LYS A 28 -53.08 22.02 27.89
N ASP A 29 -52.74 22.48 29.10
CA ASP A 29 -53.26 23.53 30.00
C ASP A 29 -52.12 24.23 30.82
N THR A 30 -52.42 25.36 31.47
CA THR A 30 -51.64 26.00 32.56
C THR A 30 -52.49 26.10 33.84
N PRO A 31 -51.92 25.89 35.05
CA PRO A 31 -52.04 26.90 36.14
C PRO A 31 -50.82 26.86 37.14
N PRO A 32 -50.86 27.48 38.34
CA PRO A 32 -50.79 28.91 38.67
C PRO A 32 -49.60 29.29 39.61
N PRO A 33 -49.37 30.59 39.94
CA PRO A 33 -48.38 31.08 40.94
C PRO A 33 -49.06 31.37 42.32
N PRO A 34 -48.43 32.01 43.35
CA PRO A 34 -47.03 32.44 43.53
C PRO A 34 -46.39 31.63 44.70
N PRO A 35 -45.77 32.11 45.83
CA PRO A 35 -45.44 33.45 46.38
C PRO A 35 -43.94 33.83 46.22
N SER A 36 -43.39 34.64 47.15
CA SER A 36 -42.04 35.25 47.13
C SER A 36 -41.49 35.48 48.55
N SER A 37 -40.18 35.29 48.79
CA SER A 37 -39.42 36.05 49.81
C SER A 37 -37.88 35.97 49.64
N ASP A 38 -37.23 37.10 49.91
CA ASP A 38 -35.86 37.33 50.41
C ASP A 38 -34.58 37.13 49.57
N LEU A 39 -33.88 38.27 49.40
CA LEU A 39 -32.44 38.47 49.12
C LEU A 39 -31.65 38.47 50.47
N PRO A 40 -30.29 38.42 50.55
CA PRO A 40 -29.33 39.03 49.59
C PRO A 40 -27.90 38.40 49.40
N THR A 41 -27.13 39.06 48.50
CA THR A 41 -25.64 39.17 48.40
C THR A 41 -24.80 38.05 47.69
N PRO A 42 -23.60 38.37 47.11
CA PRO A 42 -23.08 37.81 45.83
C PRO A 42 -21.59 37.34 45.92
N PRO A 43 -20.72 37.35 44.86
CA PRO A 43 -20.84 37.15 43.40
C PRO A 43 -20.13 35.79 42.99
N PRO A 44 -19.63 35.46 41.75
CA PRO A 44 -18.80 36.24 40.80
C PRO A 44 -19.30 36.23 39.32
N GLN A 45 -18.63 36.96 38.43
CA GLN A 45 -18.96 37.07 37.00
C GLN A 45 -18.44 35.88 36.16
N PRO A 46 -19.15 35.48 35.08
CA PRO A 46 -18.58 34.71 33.97
C PRO A 46 -18.01 35.62 32.87
N SER A 47 -16.95 35.13 32.22
CA SER A 47 -16.16 35.80 31.17
C SER A 47 -16.96 36.13 29.90
N PRO A 48 -16.57 37.16 29.11
CA PRO A 48 -17.13 37.37 27.78
C PRO A 48 -16.70 36.23 26.84
N SER A 49 -17.68 35.54 26.26
CA SER A 49 -17.45 34.61 25.16
C SER A 49 -17.11 35.38 23.88
N LEU A 50 -16.08 34.91 23.18
CA LEU A 50 -15.59 35.50 21.93
C LEU A 50 -16.57 35.18 20.79
N SER A 51 -17.63 36.00 20.66
CA SER A 51 -18.55 35.99 19.53
C SER A 51 -18.06 36.98 18.48
N LEU A 52 -17.73 36.47 17.30
CA LEU A 52 -17.09 37.23 16.21
C LEU A 52 -18.17 37.76 15.24
N ASP A 53 -19.16 38.44 15.79
CA ASP A 53 -20.34 38.92 15.06
C ASP A 53 -20.14 40.39 14.63
N PHE A 54 -19.42 40.59 13.53
CA PHE A 54 -19.28 41.92 12.90
C PHE A 54 -20.53 42.27 12.07
N SER A 55 -21.63 42.50 12.77
CA SER A 55 -22.76 43.27 12.24
C SER A 55 -22.52 44.75 12.55
N PRO A 56 -22.43 45.66 11.56
CA PRO A 56 -22.32 47.09 11.84
C PRO A 56 -23.60 47.56 12.56
N GLN A 57 -23.47 47.97 13.83
CA GLN A 57 -24.55 48.69 14.50
C GLN A 57 -24.76 50.04 13.81
N GLU A 58 -26.01 50.38 13.54
CA GLU A 58 -26.40 51.71 13.07
C GLU A 58 -26.12 52.74 14.19
N GLU A 59 -24.95 53.37 14.13
CA GLU A 59 -24.64 54.52 14.98
C GLU A 59 -25.56 55.70 14.61
N ALA A 60 -26.10 56.36 15.64
CA ALA A 60 -27.05 57.45 15.46
C ALA A 60 -26.45 58.63 14.69
N GLU A 61 -27.26 59.25 13.83
CA GLU A 61 -26.84 60.36 12.97
C GLU A 61 -26.42 61.62 13.75
N GLU A 62 -25.13 61.74 14.11
CA GLU A 62 -24.53 63.05 14.38
C GLU A 62 -24.42 63.83 13.06
N LYS A 63 -25.13 64.97 13.00
CA LYS A 63 -25.08 65.89 11.84
C LYS A 63 -23.70 66.53 11.70
N GLN A 64 -22.79 65.87 10.98
CA GLN A 64 -21.62 66.52 10.44
C GLN A 64 -22.03 67.53 9.37
N GLU A 65 -21.72 68.82 9.58
CA GLU A 65 -21.94 69.85 8.57
C GLU A 65 -21.11 69.55 7.32
N ARG A 66 -21.82 69.49 6.19
CA ARG A 66 -21.31 68.94 4.93
C ARG A 66 -20.45 69.98 4.21
N THR A 67 -19.19 70.10 4.62
CA THR A 67 -18.20 70.89 3.87
C THR A 67 -18.12 70.38 2.42
N GLY A 68 -18.27 71.28 1.45
CA GLY A 68 -18.41 70.97 0.02
C GLY A 68 -17.14 70.46 -0.67
N ALA A 69 -16.21 69.85 0.07
CA ALA A 69 -15.00 69.27 -0.48
C ALA A 69 -15.33 67.96 -1.20
N ARG A 70 -15.21 67.95 -2.53
CA ARG A 70 -15.22 66.71 -3.32
C ARG A 70 -14.02 65.86 -2.92
N SER A 71 -14.24 64.89 -2.03
CA SER A 71 -13.23 63.87 -1.72
C SER A 71 -12.85 63.15 -3.02
N SER A 72 -11.60 63.36 -3.47
CA SER A 72 -11.06 62.69 -4.64
C SER A 72 -11.00 61.19 -4.36
N LYS A 73 -11.64 60.39 -5.23
CA LYS A 73 -11.84 58.93 -5.10
C LYS A 73 -10.56 58.04 -4.97
N ASP A 74 -9.38 58.63 -4.82
CA ASP A 74 -8.08 57.96 -4.69
C ASP A 74 -7.11 58.67 -3.70
N SER A 75 -7.62 59.48 -2.76
CA SER A 75 -6.80 60.03 -1.68
C SER A 75 -6.60 59.03 -0.54
N LEU A 76 -5.89 57.93 -0.81
CA LEU A 76 -5.47 56.98 0.22
C LEU A 76 -4.76 57.70 1.38
N SER A 77 -5.09 57.28 2.60
CA SER A 77 -4.54 57.81 3.85
C SER A 77 -3.00 57.76 3.85
N SER A 78 -2.37 58.65 4.60
CA SER A 78 -0.90 58.69 4.72
C SER A 78 -0.31 57.36 5.21
N ILE A 79 -1.06 56.63 6.03
CA ILE A 79 -0.75 55.28 6.53
C ILE A 79 -0.86 54.24 5.41
N GLU A 80 -1.92 54.29 4.60
CA GLU A 80 -2.12 53.38 3.47
C GLU A 80 -1.09 53.62 2.36
N ARG A 81 -0.72 54.88 2.10
CA ARG A 81 0.36 55.25 1.18
C ARG A 81 1.71 54.70 1.65
N LYS A 82 2.01 54.80 2.95
CA LYS A 82 3.20 54.18 3.56
C LYS A 82 3.17 52.65 3.43
N ARG A 83 2.04 52.00 3.76
CA ARG A 83 1.87 50.53 3.62
C ARG A 83 2.01 50.07 2.16
N ARG A 84 1.40 50.79 1.20
CA ARG A 84 1.50 50.51 -0.24
C ARG A 84 2.93 50.68 -0.76
N ASN A 85 3.65 51.71 -0.32
CA ASN A 85 5.05 51.91 -0.69
C ASN A 85 5.95 50.84 -0.05
N LEU A 86 5.73 50.48 1.22
CA LEU A 86 6.44 49.40 1.91
C LEU A 86 6.20 48.05 1.21
N LEU A 87 4.96 47.72 0.85
CA LEU A 87 4.64 46.52 0.08
C LEU A 87 5.37 46.53 -1.27
N ARG A 88 5.36 47.65 -2.00
CA ARG A 88 6.10 47.80 -3.27
C ARG A 88 7.60 47.62 -3.10
N THR A 89 8.22 48.17 -2.05
CA THR A 89 9.66 47.96 -1.78
C THR A 89 9.95 46.53 -1.35
N MET A 90 9.08 45.90 -0.54
CA MET A 90 9.23 44.49 -0.15
C MET A 90 9.12 43.57 -1.37
N PHE A 91 8.13 43.76 -2.25
CA PHE A 91 8.02 43.05 -3.52
C PHE A 91 9.22 43.31 -4.44
N GLY A 92 9.71 44.56 -4.52
CA GLY A 92 10.90 44.89 -5.31
C GLY A 92 12.15 44.15 -4.83
N VAL A 93 12.40 44.13 -3.52
CA VAL A 93 13.51 43.38 -2.90
C VAL A 93 13.34 41.87 -3.11
N LEU A 94 12.13 41.33 -2.96
CA LEU A 94 11.84 39.92 -3.19
C LEU A 94 12.07 39.51 -4.65
N LEU A 95 11.69 40.34 -5.62
CA LEU A 95 11.95 40.09 -7.05
C LEU A 95 13.44 40.15 -7.39
N ILE A 96 14.21 41.06 -6.78
CA ILE A 96 15.67 41.10 -6.94
C ILE A 96 16.30 39.84 -6.34
N GLY A 97 15.89 39.45 -5.13
CA GLY A 97 16.35 38.22 -4.47
C GLY A 97 16.06 36.98 -5.31
N ALA A 98 14.82 36.80 -5.78
CA ALA A 98 14.42 35.70 -6.65
C ALA A 98 15.19 35.71 -7.99
N GLY A 99 15.52 36.88 -8.54
CA GLY A 99 16.35 37.00 -9.74
C GLY A 99 17.79 36.52 -9.52
N VAL A 100 18.40 36.91 -8.39
CA VAL A 100 19.75 36.45 -7.99
C VAL A 100 19.75 34.95 -7.70
N GLU A 101 18.73 34.43 -7.02
CA GLU A 101 18.56 33.01 -6.74
C GLU A 101 18.37 32.19 -8.02
N THR A 102 17.51 32.64 -8.95
CA THR A 102 17.30 32.02 -10.26
C THR A 102 18.60 31.97 -11.08
N TRP A 103 19.42 33.03 -10.99
CA TRP A 103 20.75 33.10 -11.63
C TRP A 103 21.76 32.14 -10.98
N TYR A 104 21.77 32.06 -9.65
CA TYR A 104 22.60 31.11 -8.89
C TYR A 104 22.21 29.64 -9.15
N LEU A 105 20.92 29.34 -9.24
CA LEU A 105 20.41 28.02 -9.63
C LEU A 105 20.81 27.63 -11.07
N GLY A 106 21.23 28.57 -11.91
CA GLY A 106 21.78 28.30 -13.24
C GLY A 106 23.25 27.86 -13.27
N ARG A 107 23.94 27.87 -12.13
CA ARG A 107 25.34 27.39 -11.97
C ARG A 107 25.51 25.98 -12.54
N ASP A 108 26.69 25.66 -13.05
CA ASP A 108 27.05 24.27 -13.39
C ASP A 108 26.92 23.34 -12.15
N TRP A 109 26.93 22.03 -12.38
CA TRP A 109 26.89 21.03 -11.32
C TRP A 109 28.31 20.61 -10.95
N ASP A 110 28.61 20.53 -9.65
CA ASP A 110 29.91 20.00 -9.22
C ASP A 110 29.91 18.46 -9.25
N GLU A 111 31.08 17.85 -9.43
CA GLU A 111 31.20 16.39 -9.46
C GLU A 111 30.70 15.71 -8.19
N GLU A 112 30.80 16.39 -7.04
CA GLU A 112 30.31 15.88 -5.75
C GLU A 112 28.77 15.91 -5.67
N GLU A 113 28.13 16.98 -6.15
CA GLU A 113 26.66 17.06 -6.29
C GLU A 113 26.16 15.96 -7.25
N LEU A 114 26.90 15.69 -8.34
CA LEU A 114 26.57 14.66 -9.32
C LEU A 114 26.68 13.25 -8.73
N LYS A 115 27.80 12.95 -8.05
CA LYS A 115 28.05 11.66 -7.38
C LYS A 115 27.02 11.39 -6.29
N ALA A 116 26.67 12.39 -5.49
CA ALA A 116 25.64 12.28 -4.45
C ALA A 116 24.24 11.95 -5.02
N ARG A 117 23.96 12.37 -6.26
CA ARG A 117 22.66 12.17 -6.93
C ARG A 117 22.61 10.97 -7.90
N LYS A 118 23.74 10.29 -8.14
CA LYS A 118 23.86 9.17 -9.11
C LYS A 118 23.40 9.52 -10.55
N ILE A 119 23.43 10.81 -10.93
CA ILE A 119 23.09 11.27 -12.29
C ILE A 119 24.36 11.20 -13.14
N ARG A 120 24.24 10.76 -14.41
CA ARG A 120 25.39 10.74 -15.34
C ARG A 120 25.63 12.11 -15.95
N ILE A 121 26.87 12.42 -16.31
CA ILE A 121 27.24 13.71 -16.93
C ILE A 121 26.51 13.91 -18.26
N GLU A 122 26.22 12.81 -18.98
CA GLU A 122 25.55 12.85 -20.29
C GLU A 122 24.06 13.26 -20.23
N ASP A 123 23.38 13.05 -19.10
CA ASP A 123 21.94 13.31 -18.95
C ASP A 123 21.62 14.78 -18.58
N VAL A 124 22.64 15.59 -18.31
CA VAL A 124 22.48 16.97 -17.79
C VAL A 124 22.11 17.96 -18.89
N PRO A 125 21.06 18.79 -18.72
CA PRO A 125 20.78 19.90 -19.63
C PRO A 125 21.95 20.88 -19.72
N GLN A 126 22.53 21.01 -20.91
CA GLN A 126 23.65 21.93 -21.14
C GLN A 126 23.23 23.40 -20.96
N ASP A 127 21.96 23.73 -21.27
CA ASP A 127 21.39 25.07 -21.09
C ASP A 127 21.27 25.47 -19.62
N ARG A 128 21.74 26.69 -19.30
CA ARG A 128 21.59 27.32 -17.98
C ARG A 128 20.13 27.29 -17.48
N TRP A 129 19.18 27.58 -18.36
CA TRP A 129 17.75 27.56 -18.04
C TRP A 129 17.22 26.14 -17.75
N GLY A 130 17.72 25.14 -18.49
CA GLY A 130 17.40 23.73 -18.24
C GLY A 130 17.79 23.31 -16.82
N ARG A 131 19.01 23.66 -16.39
CA ARG A 131 19.52 23.39 -15.03
C ARG A 131 18.75 24.13 -13.95
N THR A 132 18.43 25.41 -14.15
CA THR A 132 17.60 26.18 -13.22
C THR A 132 16.22 25.52 -13.06
N LEU A 133 15.58 25.13 -14.18
CA LEU A 133 14.26 24.47 -14.17
C LEU A 133 14.32 23.09 -13.50
N GLU A 134 15.40 22.35 -13.69
CA GLU A 134 15.61 21.03 -13.09
C GLU A 134 15.86 21.13 -11.57
N ARG A 135 16.70 22.07 -11.12
CA ARG A 135 16.85 22.36 -9.69
C ARG A 135 15.53 22.83 -9.06
N PHE A 136 14.75 23.67 -9.76
CA PHE A 136 13.43 24.09 -9.30
C PHE A 136 12.44 22.92 -9.22
N LYS A 137 12.41 22.02 -10.22
CA LYS A 137 11.64 20.76 -10.16
C LYS A 137 12.05 19.91 -8.96
N ASN A 138 13.34 19.78 -8.67
CA ASN A 138 13.84 18.98 -7.56
C ASN A 138 13.46 19.56 -6.18
N ILE A 139 13.24 20.87 -6.05
CA ILE A 139 12.66 21.47 -4.82
C ILE A 139 11.24 20.93 -4.57
N PHE A 140 10.45 20.74 -5.64
CA PHE A 140 9.16 20.07 -5.56
C PHE A 140 9.26 18.54 -5.67
N GLY A 141 10.46 18.00 -5.89
CA GLY A 141 10.74 16.57 -6.06
C GLY A 141 10.25 15.75 -4.88
N PHE A 142 10.38 16.28 -3.66
CA PHE A 142 9.85 15.70 -2.42
C PHE A 142 8.34 15.36 -2.46
N PHE A 143 7.54 16.09 -3.26
CA PHE A 143 6.10 15.83 -3.40
C PHE A 143 5.76 14.86 -4.54
N THR A 144 6.73 14.57 -5.42
CA THR A 144 6.53 13.72 -6.60
C THR A 144 7.23 12.38 -6.50
N GLU A 145 8.47 12.35 -6.01
CA GLU A 145 9.36 11.19 -5.87
C GLU A 145 9.10 10.44 -4.55
N PRO A 146 9.44 9.14 -4.46
CA PRO A 146 9.35 8.42 -3.20
C PRO A 146 10.31 8.97 -2.14
N THR A 147 9.96 8.81 -0.86
CA THR A 147 10.70 9.35 0.29
C THR A 147 12.17 8.90 0.38
N TRP A 148 12.52 7.77 -0.24
CA TRP A 148 13.86 7.18 -0.22
C TRP A 148 14.34 6.83 -1.64
N PRO A 149 15.65 7.00 -1.95
CA PRO A 149 16.20 6.67 -3.26
C PRO A 149 16.26 5.16 -3.53
N GLU A 150 16.32 4.35 -2.47
CA GLU A 150 16.23 2.89 -2.49
C GLU A 150 15.22 2.50 -1.40
N LEU A 151 14.12 1.85 -1.80
CA LEU A 151 12.99 1.50 -0.93
C LEU A 151 13.27 0.29 -0.05
N LEU A 152 14.11 -0.63 -0.51
CA LEU A 152 14.52 -1.83 0.22
C LEU A 152 16.03 -1.81 0.49
N PRO A 153 16.48 -2.36 1.64
CA PRO A 153 17.90 -2.67 1.84
C PRO A 153 18.39 -3.67 0.78
N PRO A 154 19.72 -3.79 0.57
CA PRO A 154 20.27 -4.80 -0.32
C PRO A 154 19.79 -6.21 0.06
N PRO A 155 19.66 -7.13 -0.90
CA PRO A 155 19.16 -8.47 -0.63
C PRO A 155 20.04 -9.20 0.38
N LEU A 156 19.41 -10.07 1.18
CA LEU A 156 20.11 -10.89 2.17
C LEU A 156 21.21 -11.74 1.51
N ARG A 157 22.27 -12.04 2.25
CA ARG A 157 23.33 -12.93 1.79
C ARG A 157 22.80 -14.38 1.67
N PRO A 158 23.26 -15.17 0.69
CA PRO A 158 23.08 -16.62 0.71
C PRO A 158 23.57 -17.21 2.05
N PRO A 159 22.86 -18.18 2.66
CA PRO A 159 21.80 -19.02 2.08
C PRO A 159 20.36 -18.47 2.23
N HIS A 160 20.13 -17.39 2.98
CA HIS A 160 18.77 -16.92 3.31
C HIS A 160 18.11 -16.09 2.18
N GLN A 161 18.83 -15.82 1.10
CA GLN A 161 18.33 -15.07 -0.05
C GLN A 161 17.26 -15.87 -0.83
N LYS A 162 16.06 -15.29 -1.00
CA LYS A 162 15.06 -15.82 -1.94
C LYS A 162 15.43 -15.37 -3.38
N PRO A 163 15.19 -16.20 -4.41
CA PRO A 163 15.59 -15.90 -5.78
C PRO A 163 14.74 -14.84 -6.48
N TYR A 164 13.48 -14.67 -6.07
CA TYR A 164 12.51 -13.75 -6.68
C TYR A 164 11.83 -12.90 -5.61
N THR A 165 11.44 -11.68 -5.97
CA THR A 165 10.68 -10.75 -5.10
C THR A 165 9.24 -10.66 -5.60
N LEU A 166 8.27 -10.94 -4.73
CA LEU A 166 6.84 -10.84 -5.03
C LEU A 166 6.26 -9.64 -4.28
N LEU A 167 5.92 -8.59 -5.02
CA LEU A 167 5.23 -7.42 -4.50
C LEU A 167 3.73 -7.68 -4.49
N VAL A 168 3.06 -7.44 -3.35
CA VAL A 168 1.64 -7.74 -3.18
C VAL A 168 0.89 -6.50 -2.68
N SER A 169 -0.14 -6.08 -3.41
CA SER A 169 -1.06 -5.02 -2.95
C SER A 169 -1.97 -5.54 -1.82
N VAL A 170 -2.45 -4.64 -0.95
CA VAL A 170 -3.33 -5.03 0.17
C VAL A 170 -4.79 -4.85 -0.21
N ASP A 171 -5.15 -3.61 -0.58
CA ASP A 171 -6.51 -3.21 -0.96
C ASP A 171 -7.00 -3.94 -2.20
N ASP A 172 -8.26 -4.37 -2.16
CA ASP A 172 -8.99 -5.13 -3.17
C ASP A 172 -8.34 -6.45 -3.63
N LEU A 173 -7.12 -6.77 -3.17
CA LEU A 173 -6.36 -7.97 -3.52
C LEU A 173 -6.33 -8.99 -2.38
N LEU A 174 -5.90 -8.60 -1.17
CA LEU A 174 -5.86 -9.47 0.02
C LEU A 174 -7.04 -9.22 0.95
N VAL A 175 -7.48 -7.97 1.02
CA VAL A 175 -8.58 -7.53 1.87
C VAL A 175 -9.47 -6.55 1.12
N THR A 176 -10.74 -6.47 1.51
CA THR A 176 -11.62 -5.39 1.07
C THR A 176 -12.17 -4.69 2.30
N SER A 177 -12.21 -3.35 2.28
CA SER A 177 -12.63 -2.52 3.41
C SER A 177 -13.90 -1.76 3.05
N THR A 178 -15.01 -2.17 3.65
CA THR A 178 -16.34 -1.55 3.48
C THR A 178 -16.62 -0.61 4.64
N TRP A 179 -17.13 0.59 4.38
CA TRP A 179 -17.62 1.51 5.41
C TRP A 179 -19.14 1.44 5.54
N ASP A 180 -19.63 1.36 6.78
CA ASP A 180 -21.04 1.43 7.13
C ASP A 180 -21.27 2.49 8.23
N ARG A 181 -22.41 3.16 8.22
CA ARG A 181 -22.75 4.21 9.19
C ARG A 181 -22.94 3.66 10.61
N GLN A 182 -23.37 2.40 10.76
CA GLN A 182 -23.59 1.80 12.09
C GLN A 182 -22.30 1.22 12.69
N HIS A 183 -21.44 0.63 11.85
CA HIS A 183 -20.28 -0.14 12.30
C HIS A 183 -18.92 0.48 11.95
N GLY A 184 -18.90 1.60 11.22
CA GLY A 184 -17.68 2.23 10.72
C GLY A 184 -17.00 1.38 9.64
N TRP A 185 -15.67 1.41 9.62
CA TRP A 185 -14.85 0.61 8.72
C TRP A 185 -14.82 -0.86 9.16
N ARG A 186 -15.18 -1.75 8.24
CA ARG A 186 -15.10 -3.21 8.38
C ARG A 186 -14.23 -3.78 7.27
N THR A 187 -13.18 -4.51 7.63
CA THR A 187 -12.27 -5.14 6.69
C THR A 187 -12.53 -6.64 6.65
N ALA A 188 -12.83 -7.17 5.46
CA ALA A 188 -12.95 -8.60 5.21
C ALA A 188 -11.63 -9.15 4.64
N LYS A 189 -11.28 -10.39 4.99
CA LYS A 189 -10.11 -11.10 4.47
C LYS A 189 -10.51 -12.01 3.32
N ARG A 190 -9.78 -11.98 2.20
CA ARG A 190 -10.05 -12.81 1.04
C ARG A 190 -9.83 -14.29 1.34
N PRO A 191 -10.68 -15.21 0.86
CA PRO A 191 -10.46 -16.65 1.04
C PRO A 191 -9.08 -17.09 0.55
N GLY A 192 -8.37 -17.85 1.39
CA GLY A 192 -7.06 -18.40 1.05
C GLY A 192 -5.86 -17.47 1.21
N VAL A 193 -6.02 -16.22 1.67
CA VAL A 193 -4.88 -15.28 1.89
C VAL A 193 -3.80 -15.84 2.81
N ASP A 194 -4.18 -16.47 3.91
CA ASP A 194 -3.22 -17.02 4.88
C ASP A 194 -2.35 -18.11 4.22
N TYR A 195 -2.97 -18.97 3.42
CA TYR A 195 -2.30 -20.02 2.67
C TYR A 195 -1.42 -19.44 1.54
N PHE A 196 -1.93 -18.45 0.81
CA PHE A 196 -1.20 -17.75 -0.26
C PHE A 196 0.10 -17.12 0.27
N LEU A 197 0.03 -16.36 1.36
CA LEU A 197 1.20 -15.71 1.96
C LEU A 197 2.19 -16.75 2.51
N ALA A 198 1.71 -17.70 3.33
CA ALA A 198 2.56 -18.66 4.01
C ALA A 198 3.20 -19.70 3.08
N TYR A 199 2.54 -20.06 1.98
CA TYR A 199 3.11 -20.97 0.99
C TYR A 199 4.10 -20.26 0.06
N LEU A 200 3.77 -19.05 -0.41
CA LEU A 200 4.66 -18.33 -1.32
C LEU A 200 5.90 -17.74 -0.64
N SER A 201 5.88 -17.45 0.67
CA SER A 201 7.07 -17.03 1.44
C SER A 201 8.19 -18.07 1.47
N GLN A 202 7.90 -19.35 1.17
CA GLN A 202 8.94 -20.36 0.99
C GLN A 202 9.76 -20.12 -0.28
N PHE A 203 9.15 -19.56 -1.33
CA PHE A 203 9.73 -19.38 -2.66
C PHE A 203 10.19 -17.95 -2.95
N TYR A 204 9.43 -16.96 -2.48
CA TYR A 204 9.57 -15.54 -2.80
C TYR A 204 9.94 -14.70 -1.57
N GLU A 205 10.69 -13.63 -1.79
CA GLU A 205 10.74 -12.48 -0.89
C GLU A 205 9.41 -11.74 -1.03
N VAL A 206 8.47 -11.98 -0.11
CA VAL A 206 7.14 -11.35 -0.16
C VAL A 206 7.23 -9.94 0.43
N VAL A 207 6.96 -8.94 -0.39
CA VAL A 207 6.98 -7.53 -0.02
C VAL A 207 5.57 -6.97 -0.18
N ILE A 208 4.97 -6.51 0.92
CA ILE A 208 3.72 -5.77 0.80
C ILE A 208 4.03 -4.40 0.18
N PHE A 209 3.32 -4.03 -0.89
CA PHE A 209 3.39 -2.69 -1.46
C PHE A 209 1.98 -2.16 -1.66
N THR A 210 1.50 -1.35 -0.71
CA THR A 210 0.16 -0.77 -0.72
C THR A 210 0.16 0.73 -1.00
N THR A 211 -0.92 1.22 -1.60
CA THR A 211 -1.21 2.66 -1.77
C THR A 211 -1.86 3.28 -0.53
N GLN A 212 -2.16 2.49 0.49
CA GLN A 212 -2.63 2.98 1.78
C GLN A 212 -1.52 3.61 2.60
N TYR A 213 -1.89 4.57 3.45
CA TYR A 213 -0.98 5.16 4.43
C TYR A 213 -0.61 4.15 5.52
N HIS A 214 0.56 4.34 6.12
CA HIS A 214 1.08 3.49 7.19
C HIS A 214 0.06 3.24 8.32
N TYR A 215 -0.60 4.30 8.80
CA TYR A 215 -1.53 4.25 9.92
C TYR A 215 -2.84 3.48 9.66
N THR A 216 -3.26 3.32 8.39
CA THR A 216 -4.44 2.51 8.04
C THR A 216 -4.08 1.05 7.76
N ALA A 217 -2.99 0.82 7.04
CA ALA A 217 -2.62 -0.51 6.59
C ALA A 217 -1.86 -1.35 7.63
N MET A 218 -1.03 -0.75 8.49
CA MET A 218 -0.22 -1.51 9.47
C MET A 218 -1.06 -2.42 10.37
N PRO A 219 -2.16 -1.96 11.03
CA PRO A 219 -2.99 -2.83 11.89
C PRO A 219 -3.75 -3.93 11.14
N VAL A 220 -3.85 -3.84 9.80
CA VAL A 220 -4.43 -4.88 8.95
C VAL A 220 -3.36 -5.92 8.61
N ILE A 221 -2.16 -5.47 8.24
CA ILE A 221 -1.01 -6.34 7.93
C ILE A 221 -0.60 -7.15 9.16
N ASP A 222 -0.52 -6.53 10.34
CA ASP A 222 -0.20 -7.22 11.61
C ASP A 222 -1.25 -8.29 11.99
N LYS A 223 -2.48 -8.21 11.46
CA LYS A 223 -3.51 -9.26 11.64
C LYS A 223 -3.45 -10.35 10.58
N LEU A 224 -2.78 -10.12 9.45
CA LEU A 224 -2.53 -11.11 8.40
C LEU A 224 -1.28 -11.94 8.71
N ASP A 225 -0.23 -11.31 9.26
CA ASP A 225 1.02 -11.96 9.65
C ASP A 225 1.43 -11.53 11.09
N PRO A 226 0.78 -12.08 12.13
CA PRO A 226 1.00 -11.66 13.53
C PRO A 226 2.37 -12.06 14.09
N TYR A 227 3.06 -13.02 13.46
CA TYR A 227 4.40 -13.47 13.82
C TYR A 227 5.49 -12.91 12.91
N GLN A 228 5.11 -12.13 11.89
CA GLN A 228 5.99 -11.56 10.87
C GLN A 228 6.87 -12.63 10.19
N PHE A 229 6.32 -13.83 9.91
CA PHE A 229 7.08 -14.94 9.31
C PHE A 229 7.04 -14.95 7.78
N TYR A 230 6.00 -14.39 7.17
CA TYR A 230 5.74 -14.53 5.74
C TYR A 230 6.13 -13.26 4.96
N ILE A 231 5.87 -12.09 5.54
CA ILE A 231 6.12 -10.78 4.91
C ILE A 231 7.53 -10.30 5.27
N THR A 232 8.40 -10.12 4.28
CA THR A 232 9.78 -9.64 4.51
C THR A 232 9.82 -8.12 4.72
N TYR A 233 9.17 -7.35 3.85
CA TYR A 233 9.16 -5.89 3.90
C TYR A 233 7.75 -5.32 3.65
N ARG A 234 7.52 -4.09 4.14
CA ARG A 234 6.22 -3.41 4.11
C ARG A 234 6.41 -1.99 3.56
N LEU A 235 5.85 -1.72 2.38
CA LEU A 235 5.87 -0.44 1.68
C LEU A 235 4.46 0.14 1.60
N PHE A 236 4.33 1.42 1.90
CA PHE A 236 3.07 2.16 2.04
C PHE A 236 3.00 3.32 1.02
N ARG A 237 1.96 4.16 1.10
CA ARG A 237 1.76 5.34 0.24
C ARG A 237 3.02 6.19 0.05
N ASP A 238 3.81 6.37 1.10
CA ASP A 238 5.02 7.22 1.13
C ASP A 238 6.19 6.68 0.28
N ALA A 239 6.09 5.41 -0.15
CA ALA A 239 7.01 4.74 -1.08
C ALA A 239 6.51 4.77 -2.55
N THR A 240 5.32 5.34 -2.82
CA THR A 240 4.76 5.44 -4.18
C THR A 240 5.00 6.81 -4.80
N ARG A 241 5.23 6.85 -6.12
CA ARG A 241 5.36 8.09 -6.88
C ARG A 241 3.98 8.69 -7.17
N SER A 242 3.86 10.02 -7.24
CA SER A 242 2.62 10.68 -7.68
C SER A 242 2.75 11.13 -9.14
N VAL A 243 2.08 10.44 -10.07
CA VAL A 243 2.15 10.74 -11.51
C VAL A 243 0.77 11.17 -11.99
N ARG A 244 0.65 12.43 -12.45
CA ARG A 244 -0.63 13.04 -12.90
C ARG A 244 -1.76 12.93 -11.85
N GLY A 245 -1.39 12.93 -10.57
CA GLY A 245 -2.32 12.79 -9.43
C GLY A 245 -2.60 11.35 -8.99
N GLN A 246 -2.15 10.33 -9.74
CA GLN A 246 -2.35 8.92 -9.38
C GLN A 246 -1.12 8.32 -8.68
N PRO A 247 -1.33 7.37 -7.74
CA PRO A 247 -0.24 6.62 -7.11
C PRO A 247 0.35 5.60 -8.11
N VAL A 248 1.66 5.64 -8.31
CA VAL A 248 2.40 4.69 -9.15
C VAL A 248 3.49 4.00 -8.34
N LYS A 249 3.53 2.67 -8.43
CA LYS A 249 4.49 1.79 -7.76
C LYS A 249 5.69 1.59 -8.68
N ASP A 250 6.60 2.57 -8.68
CA ASP A 250 7.77 2.52 -9.56
C ASP A 250 8.83 1.54 -9.02
N LEU A 251 8.98 0.41 -9.73
CA LEU A 251 9.83 -0.70 -9.33
C LEU A 251 11.33 -0.38 -9.42
N LYS A 252 11.72 0.68 -10.14
CA LYS A 252 13.12 1.12 -10.26
C LYS A 252 13.76 1.43 -8.90
N TYR A 253 12.98 1.92 -7.94
CA TYR A 253 13.45 2.28 -6.61
C TYR A 253 13.52 1.09 -5.64
N LEU A 254 13.09 -0.11 -6.05
CA LEU A 254 13.02 -1.28 -5.16
C LEU A 254 14.38 -1.87 -4.76
N ASN A 255 15.47 -1.48 -5.43
CA ASN A 255 16.81 -2.07 -5.22
C ASN A 255 16.82 -3.60 -5.44
N ARG A 256 16.12 -4.06 -6.48
CA ARG A 256 16.02 -5.45 -6.91
C ARG A 256 16.16 -5.55 -8.42
N ASP A 257 16.56 -6.73 -8.89
CA ASP A 257 16.68 -7.05 -10.32
C ASP A 257 15.28 -7.21 -10.93
N LEU A 258 14.88 -6.29 -11.82
CA LEU A 258 13.56 -6.29 -12.46
C LEU A 258 13.25 -7.57 -13.25
N SER A 259 14.27 -8.34 -13.68
CA SER A 259 14.05 -9.66 -14.30
C SER A 259 13.48 -10.70 -13.33
N LYS A 260 13.47 -10.42 -12.02
CA LYS A 260 13.07 -11.31 -10.92
C LYS A 260 12.03 -10.71 -9.98
N VAL A 261 11.43 -9.58 -10.34
CA VAL A 261 10.35 -8.91 -9.59
C VAL A 261 9.01 -9.18 -10.26
N ILE A 262 8.01 -9.55 -9.47
CA ILE A 262 6.61 -9.68 -9.92
C ILE A 262 5.74 -8.77 -9.05
N LEU A 263 4.93 -7.91 -9.66
CA LEU A 263 3.97 -7.04 -8.98
C LEU A 263 2.54 -7.61 -9.12
N LEU A 264 1.92 -7.95 -8.00
CA LEU A 264 0.53 -8.38 -7.94
C LEU A 264 -0.36 -7.23 -7.44
N ASP A 265 -1.25 -6.75 -8.30
CA ASP A 265 -2.12 -5.60 -8.04
C ASP A 265 -3.52 -5.80 -8.63
N CYS A 266 -4.48 -4.99 -8.21
CA CYS A 266 -5.82 -4.93 -8.80
C CYS A 266 -6.05 -3.66 -9.67
N HIS A 267 -5.11 -2.71 -9.66
CA HIS A 267 -5.18 -1.48 -10.44
C HIS A 267 -4.02 -1.39 -11.45
N PRO A 268 -4.30 -1.31 -12.77
CA PRO A 268 -3.24 -1.16 -13.78
C PRO A 268 -2.52 0.19 -13.68
N GLU A 269 -3.18 1.23 -13.14
CA GLU A 269 -2.58 2.56 -12.92
C GLU A 269 -1.36 2.50 -12.00
N HIS A 270 -1.39 1.64 -10.98
CA HIS A 270 -0.26 1.46 -10.05
C HIS A 270 0.98 0.90 -10.76
N ALA A 271 0.79 0.05 -11.77
CA ALA A 271 1.85 -0.60 -12.54
C ALA A 271 2.33 0.23 -13.74
N SER A 272 1.82 1.44 -13.95
CA SER A 272 2.04 2.23 -15.18
C SER A 272 3.50 2.58 -15.50
N SER A 273 4.45 2.47 -14.54
CA SER A 273 5.89 2.59 -14.80
C SER A 273 6.52 1.32 -15.39
N GLN A 274 6.04 0.12 -15.05
CA GLN A 274 6.59 -1.19 -15.45
C GLN A 274 5.45 -2.23 -15.60
N PRO A 275 4.57 -2.10 -16.62
CA PRO A 275 3.47 -3.03 -16.83
C PRO A 275 3.93 -4.47 -17.11
N GLU A 276 5.12 -4.66 -17.70
CA GLU A 276 5.69 -5.97 -18.05
C GLU A 276 6.07 -6.84 -16.85
N ASN A 277 6.13 -6.24 -15.66
CA ASN A 277 6.37 -6.93 -14.38
C ASN A 277 5.08 -7.18 -13.59
N ALA A 278 3.92 -6.74 -14.08
CA ALA A 278 2.68 -6.71 -13.32
C ALA A 278 1.67 -7.79 -13.73
N ILE A 279 1.05 -8.40 -12.72
CA ILE A 279 -0.11 -9.27 -12.84
C ILE A 279 -1.30 -8.50 -12.27
N ILE A 280 -2.25 -8.13 -13.14
CA ILE A 280 -3.46 -7.42 -12.75
C ILE A 280 -4.58 -8.43 -12.47
N VAL A 281 -4.95 -8.57 -11.19
CA VAL A 281 -6.00 -9.48 -10.71
C VAL A 281 -7.33 -8.73 -10.60
N PRO A 282 -8.47 -9.35 -10.92
CA PRO A 282 -9.77 -8.73 -10.66
C PRO A 282 -9.96 -8.42 -9.16
N LYS A 283 -10.46 -7.21 -8.89
CA LYS A 283 -10.81 -6.73 -7.54
C LYS A 283 -11.75 -7.70 -6.83
N TRP A 284 -11.47 -7.97 -5.56
CA TRP A 284 -12.31 -8.83 -4.74
C TRP A 284 -13.40 -8.04 -4.00
N ASN A 285 -14.65 -8.28 -4.39
CA ASN A 285 -15.84 -7.59 -3.85
C ASN A 285 -16.34 -8.17 -2.51
N GLY A 286 -15.56 -9.00 -1.82
CA GLY A 286 -15.97 -9.64 -0.57
C GLY A 286 -16.64 -11.02 -0.69
N ASP A 287 -16.72 -11.62 -1.88
CA ASP A 287 -17.35 -12.94 -2.08
C ASP A 287 -16.53 -14.06 -1.36
N PRO A 288 -17.12 -14.78 -0.39
CA PRO A 288 -16.45 -15.89 0.30
C PRO A 288 -16.21 -17.12 -0.57
N LYS A 289 -16.79 -17.19 -1.78
CA LYS A 289 -16.55 -18.26 -2.76
C LYS A 289 -15.42 -17.97 -3.74
N ASP A 290 -14.80 -16.78 -3.68
CA ASP A 290 -13.66 -16.48 -4.55
C ASP A 290 -12.51 -17.47 -4.33
N ARG A 291 -11.94 -17.93 -5.44
CA ARG A 291 -10.78 -18.84 -5.47
C ARG A 291 -9.62 -18.27 -6.28
N THR A 292 -9.77 -17.07 -6.85
CA THR A 292 -8.82 -16.49 -7.81
C THR A 292 -7.41 -16.39 -7.24
N LEU A 293 -7.28 -15.98 -5.97
CA LEU A 293 -5.97 -15.86 -5.30
C LEU A 293 -5.28 -17.23 -5.12
N VAL A 294 -6.03 -18.26 -4.73
CA VAL A 294 -5.51 -19.64 -4.58
C VAL A 294 -5.18 -20.25 -5.94
N ALA A 295 -6.00 -19.98 -6.95
CA ALA A 295 -5.81 -20.48 -8.31
C ALA A 295 -4.60 -19.87 -9.04
N LEU A 296 -4.04 -18.76 -8.53
CA LEU A 296 -2.79 -18.16 -9.02
C LEU A 296 -1.53 -18.83 -8.44
N ILE A 297 -1.64 -19.51 -7.30
CA ILE A 297 -0.49 -20.16 -6.63
C ILE A 297 0.26 -21.14 -7.56
N PRO A 298 -0.40 -22.07 -8.29
CA PRO A 298 0.29 -23.02 -9.16
C PRO A 298 1.17 -22.37 -10.24
N PHE A 299 0.75 -21.19 -10.73
CA PHE A 299 1.48 -20.41 -11.73
C PHE A 299 2.74 -19.76 -11.12
N LEU A 300 2.59 -19.03 -10.01
CA LEU A 300 3.71 -18.40 -9.31
C LEU A 300 4.72 -19.44 -8.81
N GLU A 301 4.24 -20.55 -8.26
CA GLU A 301 5.08 -21.66 -7.83
C GLU A 301 5.91 -22.24 -9.00
N SER A 302 5.31 -22.41 -10.18
CA SER A 302 6.02 -22.92 -11.37
C SER A 302 7.21 -22.04 -11.76
N ILE A 303 7.07 -20.72 -11.69
CA ILE A 303 8.15 -19.77 -11.95
C ILE A 303 9.29 -19.97 -10.94
N ALA A 304 8.98 -20.09 -9.65
CA ALA A 304 9.99 -20.32 -8.61
C ALA A 304 10.66 -21.70 -8.69
N ILE A 305 9.97 -22.74 -9.17
CA ILE A 305 10.52 -24.09 -9.35
C ILE A 305 11.45 -24.15 -10.58
N TYR A 306 11.01 -23.65 -11.73
CA TYR A 306 11.79 -23.69 -12.98
C TYR A 306 12.92 -22.66 -13.03
N LYS A 307 12.87 -21.62 -12.19
CA LYS A 307 13.90 -20.57 -12.05
C LYS A 307 14.33 -19.93 -13.37
N PRO A 308 13.40 -19.36 -14.16
CA PRO A 308 13.71 -18.66 -15.39
C PRO A 308 14.58 -17.42 -15.13
N ALA A 309 15.50 -17.12 -16.05
CA ALA A 309 16.41 -15.98 -15.92
C ALA A 309 15.68 -14.62 -15.93
N ASP A 310 14.54 -14.53 -16.62
CA ASP A 310 13.67 -13.35 -16.68
C ASP A 310 12.21 -13.78 -16.63
N VAL A 311 11.41 -13.16 -15.76
CA VAL A 311 9.97 -13.44 -15.61
C VAL A 311 9.13 -12.72 -16.68
N ARG A 312 9.59 -11.58 -17.21
CA ARG A 312 8.76 -10.69 -18.06
C ARG A 312 8.25 -11.36 -19.35
N PRO A 313 9.07 -12.15 -20.10
CA PRO A 313 8.56 -12.88 -21.27
C PRO A 313 7.51 -13.94 -20.93
N ILE A 314 7.53 -14.46 -19.71
CA ILE A 314 6.53 -15.42 -19.23
C ILE A 314 5.22 -14.67 -18.92
N LEU A 315 5.29 -13.55 -18.20
CA LEU A 315 4.13 -12.72 -17.89
C LEU A 315 3.44 -12.22 -19.17
N GLU A 316 4.21 -11.71 -20.13
CA GLU A 316 3.74 -11.27 -21.46
C GLU A 316 2.95 -12.38 -22.19
N ALA A 317 3.40 -13.64 -22.12
CA ALA A 317 2.72 -14.76 -22.76
C ALA A 317 1.31 -15.06 -22.19
N TYR A 318 1.00 -14.57 -20.98
CA TYR A 318 -0.33 -14.62 -20.35
C TYR A 318 -1.02 -13.25 -20.23
N HIS A 319 -0.49 -12.20 -20.86
CA HIS A 319 -1.16 -10.90 -20.92
C HIS A 319 -2.58 -11.05 -21.53
N ASP A 320 -3.53 -10.28 -21.01
CA ASP A 320 -4.98 -10.30 -21.33
C ASP A 320 -5.70 -11.67 -21.16
N LYS A 321 -5.07 -12.67 -20.53
CA LYS A 321 -5.67 -14.00 -20.33
C LYS A 321 -5.97 -14.27 -18.85
N ASP A 322 -6.91 -15.17 -18.60
CA ASP A 322 -7.12 -15.74 -17.27
C ASP A 322 -5.95 -16.70 -16.95
N ILE A 323 -4.96 -16.16 -16.23
CA ILE A 323 -3.70 -16.85 -15.91
C ILE A 323 -3.95 -18.21 -15.24
N PRO A 324 -4.77 -18.32 -14.16
CA PRO A 324 -5.15 -19.61 -13.60
C PRO A 324 -5.68 -20.64 -14.61
N LEU A 325 -6.63 -20.26 -15.46
CA LEU A 325 -7.27 -21.20 -16.40
C LEU A 325 -6.32 -21.64 -17.53
N GLU A 326 -5.57 -20.71 -18.11
CA GLU A 326 -4.63 -21.02 -19.19
C GLU A 326 -3.41 -21.81 -18.68
N TYR A 327 -2.94 -21.51 -17.46
CA TYR A 327 -1.89 -22.29 -16.83
C TYR A 327 -2.35 -23.72 -16.49
N ALA A 328 -3.56 -23.89 -15.94
CA ALA A 328 -4.11 -25.21 -15.64
C ALA A 328 -4.28 -26.09 -16.89
N LYS A 329 -4.65 -25.51 -18.05
CA LYS A 329 -4.70 -26.23 -19.34
C LYS A 329 -3.30 -26.71 -19.76
N LYS A 330 -2.32 -25.82 -19.75
CA LYS A 330 -0.92 -26.16 -20.11
C LYS A 330 -0.31 -27.21 -19.18
N GLU A 331 -0.64 -27.16 -17.90
CA GLU A 331 -0.21 -28.17 -16.94
C GLU A 331 -0.85 -29.53 -17.25
N ALA A 332 -2.15 -29.58 -17.52
CA ALA A 332 -2.82 -30.82 -17.93
C ALA A 332 -2.24 -31.41 -19.23
N GLU A 333 -1.93 -30.58 -20.23
CA GLU A 333 -1.23 -31.01 -21.45
C GLU A 333 0.18 -31.53 -21.19
N ALA A 334 0.93 -30.90 -20.28
CA ALA A 334 2.27 -31.34 -19.90
C ALA A 334 2.24 -32.70 -19.17
N THR A 335 1.31 -32.88 -18.24
CA THR A 335 1.09 -34.15 -17.52
C THR A 335 0.62 -35.25 -18.48
N GLN A 336 -0.25 -34.95 -19.44
CA GLN A 336 -0.64 -35.91 -20.48
C GLN A 336 0.55 -36.37 -21.32
N LYS A 337 1.38 -35.44 -21.81
CA LYS A 337 2.61 -35.78 -22.57
C LYS A 337 3.59 -36.63 -21.75
N HIS A 338 3.80 -36.30 -20.47
CA HIS A 338 4.64 -37.10 -19.57
C HIS A 338 4.10 -38.53 -19.38
N ILE A 339 2.77 -38.70 -19.26
CA ILE A 339 2.13 -40.02 -19.21
C ILE A 339 2.29 -40.78 -20.54
N GLU A 340 2.11 -40.12 -21.68
CA GLU A 340 2.29 -40.72 -23.01
C GLU A 340 3.73 -41.15 -23.25
N ASP A 341 4.72 -40.30 -22.94
CA ASP A 341 6.15 -40.59 -23.04
C ASP A 341 6.54 -41.74 -22.11
N TRP A 342 6.01 -41.80 -20.88
CA TRP A 342 6.22 -42.94 -19.98
C TRP A 342 5.64 -44.24 -20.56
N GLN A 343 4.41 -44.21 -21.10
CA GLN A 343 3.80 -45.37 -21.75
C GLN A 343 4.58 -45.81 -23.00
N ASN A 344 5.06 -44.88 -23.80
CA ASN A 344 5.82 -45.16 -25.02
C ASN A 344 7.19 -45.74 -24.70
N ASN A 345 7.91 -45.18 -23.72
CA ASN A 345 9.16 -45.75 -23.22
C ASN A 345 8.95 -47.16 -22.64
N ARG A 346 7.84 -47.41 -21.93
CA ARG A 346 7.48 -48.74 -21.40
C ARG A 346 7.21 -49.76 -22.51
N LYS A 347 6.54 -49.38 -23.59
CA LYS A 347 6.32 -50.22 -24.81
C LYS A 347 7.63 -50.47 -25.58
N GLY A 348 8.51 -49.48 -25.65
CA GLY A 348 9.86 -49.64 -26.24
C GLY A 348 10.70 -50.65 -25.47
N LEU A 349 10.63 -50.62 -24.13
CA LEU A 349 11.40 -51.53 -23.26
C LEU A 349 10.87 -52.98 -23.29
N SER A 350 9.56 -53.19 -23.45
CA SER A 350 8.96 -54.54 -23.50
C SER A 350 9.22 -55.29 -24.81
N THR A 351 9.66 -54.60 -25.87
CA THR A 351 9.88 -55.21 -27.21
C THR A 351 11.30 -55.79 -27.36
N GLY A 352 12.22 -55.52 -26.42
CA GLY A 352 13.65 -55.84 -26.58
C GLY A 352 14.41 -56.39 -25.36
N ARG A 353 13.74 -56.67 -24.23
CA ARG A 353 14.40 -57.24 -23.03
C ARG A 353 13.64 -58.44 -22.46
N PHE A 354 14.33 -59.58 -22.38
CA PHE A 354 13.95 -60.67 -21.47
C PHE A 354 13.98 -60.15 -20.02
N THR A 355 12.81 -59.92 -19.43
CA THR A 355 12.70 -59.50 -18.03
C THR A 355 12.89 -60.72 -17.12
N LEU A 356 13.83 -60.65 -16.17
CA LEU A 356 14.16 -61.76 -15.26
C LEU A 356 12.95 -62.26 -14.44
N SER A 357 11.94 -61.43 -14.21
CA SER A 357 10.66 -61.83 -13.59
C SER A 357 9.90 -62.90 -14.38
N GLY A 358 10.05 -62.96 -15.71
CA GLY A 358 9.44 -63.99 -16.54
C GLY A 358 10.00 -65.40 -16.33
N LEU A 359 11.19 -65.53 -15.72
CA LEU A 359 11.81 -66.82 -15.41
C LEU A 359 11.30 -67.43 -14.08
N PHE A 360 10.65 -66.62 -13.23
CA PHE A 360 10.23 -67.01 -11.87
C PHE A 360 8.70 -66.89 -11.65
N GLY A 361 7.89 -67.29 -12.63
CA GLY A 361 6.52 -67.82 -12.46
C GLY A 361 5.46 -66.98 -11.71
N GLY A 362 5.74 -65.72 -11.38
CA GLY A 362 4.82 -64.85 -10.62
C GLY A 362 3.83 -64.10 -11.52
N PRO A 363 2.60 -63.82 -11.05
CA PRO A 363 1.62 -63.06 -11.81
C PRO A 363 2.11 -61.60 -12.02
N THR A 364 2.36 -61.23 -13.27
CA THR A 364 2.91 -59.92 -13.68
C THR A 364 1.84 -58.82 -13.73
N GLN A 365 1.15 -58.59 -12.61
CA GLN A 365 0.31 -57.40 -12.45
C GLN A 365 1.17 -56.20 -12.05
N ASP A 366 1.99 -55.73 -12.99
CA ASP A 366 2.92 -54.59 -12.84
C ASP A 366 2.16 -53.25 -12.84
N ASN A 367 1.36 -53.05 -11.79
CA ASN A 367 0.67 -51.80 -11.44
C ASN A 367 1.65 -50.80 -10.79
N SER A 368 2.86 -50.66 -11.35
CA SER A 368 3.77 -49.56 -11.01
C SER A 368 3.10 -48.22 -11.36
N PRO A 369 2.88 -47.32 -10.38
CA PRO A 369 2.25 -46.03 -10.64
C PRO A 369 3.14 -45.16 -11.53
N VAL A 370 2.52 -44.25 -12.30
CA VAL A 370 3.26 -43.27 -13.11
C VAL A 370 4.20 -42.47 -12.20
N PRO A 371 5.49 -42.33 -12.53
CA PRO A 371 6.41 -41.53 -11.74
C PRO A 371 5.98 -40.05 -11.79
N PRO A 372 5.92 -39.36 -10.65
CA PRO A 372 5.50 -37.95 -10.61
C PRO A 372 6.43 -37.08 -11.44
N THR A 373 5.86 -36.06 -12.07
CA THR A 373 6.58 -35.02 -12.80
C THR A 373 7.49 -34.26 -11.85
N TYR A 374 8.62 -33.71 -12.33
CA TYR A 374 9.56 -32.92 -11.51
C TYR A 374 8.85 -31.80 -10.70
N LEU A 375 7.91 -31.12 -11.33
CA LEU A 375 7.09 -30.08 -10.71
C LEU A 375 6.13 -30.62 -9.64
N GLU A 376 5.54 -31.81 -9.83
CA GLU A 376 4.73 -32.49 -8.82
C GLU A 376 5.57 -32.97 -7.63
N GLN A 377 6.79 -33.47 -7.88
CA GLN A 377 7.73 -33.86 -6.83
C GLN A 377 8.11 -32.65 -5.97
N LYS A 378 8.45 -31.51 -6.60
CA LYS A 378 8.79 -30.27 -5.90
C LYS A 378 7.61 -29.64 -5.16
N ARG A 379 6.40 -29.70 -5.73
CA ARG A 379 5.15 -29.36 -5.04
C ARG A 379 4.95 -30.15 -3.76
N ARG A 380 5.16 -31.48 -3.82
CA ARG A 380 4.99 -32.35 -2.65
C ARG A 380 5.99 -32.03 -1.55
N GLU A 381 7.24 -31.73 -1.92
CA GLU A 381 8.30 -31.29 -1.00
C GLU A 381 7.92 -29.96 -0.31
N ALA A 382 7.49 -28.95 -1.06
CA ALA A 382 7.03 -27.68 -0.50
C ALA A 382 5.76 -27.79 0.35
N GLN A 383 4.80 -28.65 -0.04
CA GLN A 383 3.61 -28.92 0.78
C GLN A 383 3.96 -29.61 2.10
N MET A 384 4.91 -30.55 2.10
CA MET A 384 5.43 -31.16 3.33
C MET A 384 6.09 -30.11 4.22
N GLN A 385 6.98 -29.27 3.65
CA GLN A 385 7.61 -28.17 4.38
C GLN A 385 6.57 -27.21 4.98
N TYR A 386 5.54 -26.83 4.22
CA TYR A 386 4.44 -25.99 4.71
C TYR A 386 3.70 -26.64 5.89
N LEU A 387 3.38 -27.93 5.81
CA LEU A 387 2.69 -28.64 6.90
C LEU A 387 3.56 -28.75 8.16
N GLU A 388 4.87 -28.95 8.00
CA GLU A 388 5.84 -28.97 9.10
C GLU A 388 6.01 -27.59 9.75
N GLU A 389 6.12 -26.51 8.96
CA GLU A 389 6.14 -25.13 9.44
C GLU A 389 4.86 -24.76 10.19
N GLN A 390 3.68 -25.10 9.67
CA GLN A 390 2.39 -24.88 10.36
C GLN A 390 2.25 -25.72 11.63
N ALA A 391 2.76 -26.95 11.66
CA ALA A 391 2.78 -27.78 12.86
C ALA A 391 3.70 -27.19 13.93
N TYR A 392 4.88 -26.69 13.55
CA TYR A 392 5.81 -26.01 14.43
C TYR A 392 5.23 -24.70 15.00
N ILE A 393 4.66 -23.83 14.15
CA ILE A 393 3.99 -22.59 14.60
C ILE A 393 2.86 -22.92 15.60
N ARG A 394 2.08 -23.97 15.34
CA ARG A 394 1.00 -24.40 16.26
C ARG A 394 1.53 -24.96 17.58
N ALA A 395 2.61 -25.72 17.57
CA ALA A 395 3.21 -26.29 18.77
C ALA A 395 3.90 -25.24 19.66
N ASN A 396 4.52 -24.23 19.05
CA ASN A 396 5.30 -23.20 19.75
C ASN A 396 4.54 -21.88 19.96
N LYS A 397 3.24 -21.83 19.63
CA LYS A 397 2.41 -20.62 19.63
C LYS A 397 2.51 -19.79 20.92
N GLU A 398 2.36 -20.43 22.07
CA GLU A 398 2.39 -19.75 23.38
C GLU A 398 3.74 -19.07 23.66
N ASN A 399 4.84 -19.65 23.18
CA ASN A 399 6.16 -19.06 23.30
C ASN A 399 6.32 -17.84 22.39
N PHE A 400 5.78 -17.89 21.17
CA PHE A 400 5.78 -16.73 20.27
C PHE A 400 4.89 -15.60 20.77
N ASP A 401 3.69 -15.91 21.28
CA ASP A 401 2.79 -14.92 21.89
C ASP A 401 3.44 -14.24 23.11
N ARG A 402 4.20 -14.99 23.93
CA ARG A 402 5.02 -14.44 25.03
C ARG A 402 6.14 -13.53 24.51
N LEU A 403 6.94 -13.99 23.55
CA LEU A 403 8.06 -13.22 22.99
C LEU A 403 7.59 -11.90 22.36
N ILE A 404 6.46 -11.91 21.63
CA ILE A 404 5.86 -10.68 21.08
C ILE A 404 5.46 -9.71 22.19
N LYS A 405 4.89 -10.21 23.28
CA LYS A 405 4.50 -9.36 24.41
C LYS A 405 5.72 -8.75 25.11
N GLU A 406 6.78 -9.54 25.32
CA GLU A 406 8.04 -9.06 25.89
C GLU A 406 8.71 -8.00 25.00
N ASP A 407 8.70 -8.19 23.67
CA ASP A 407 9.19 -7.25 22.65
C ASP A 407 8.38 -5.94 22.64
N GLN A 408 7.04 -6.03 22.70
CA GLN A 408 6.15 -4.86 22.83
C GLN A 408 6.38 -4.09 24.14
N GLU A 409 6.56 -4.78 25.26
CA GLU A 409 6.86 -4.14 26.55
C GLU A 409 8.25 -3.51 26.60
N ALA A 410 9.24 -4.08 25.89
CA ALA A 410 10.58 -3.51 25.74
C ALA A 410 10.53 -2.24 24.87
N MET A 411 9.91 -2.32 23.68
CA MET A 411 9.72 -1.18 22.78
C MET A 411 8.92 -0.05 23.43
N ALA A 412 7.89 -0.36 24.23
CA ALA A 412 7.14 0.65 24.99
C ALA A 412 8.02 1.35 26.04
N ARG A 413 8.92 0.63 26.72
CA ARG A 413 9.89 1.21 27.67
C ARG A 413 10.91 2.10 26.96
N GLU A 414 11.44 1.67 25.81
CA GLU A 414 12.38 2.47 25.01
C GLU A 414 11.74 3.74 24.43
N MET A 415 10.51 3.65 23.93
CA MET A 415 9.77 4.84 23.45
C MET A 415 9.47 5.82 24.58
N GLN A 416 9.11 5.36 25.79
CA GLN A 416 8.94 6.24 26.94
C GLN A 416 10.25 6.93 27.34
N GLY A 417 11.37 6.19 27.41
CA GLY A 417 12.68 6.75 27.70
C GLY A 417 13.14 7.77 26.65
N THR A 418 12.94 7.45 25.37
CA THR A 418 13.28 8.33 24.23
C THR A 418 12.40 9.57 24.19
N PHE A 419 11.11 9.47 24.51
CA PHE A 419 10.18 10.60 24.58
C PHE A 419 10.54 11.57 25.72
N TRP A 420 10.81 11.06 26.92
CA TRP A 420 11.28 11.89 28.04
C TRP A 420 12.65 12.51 27.76
N GLY A 421 13.57 11.76 27.16
CA GLY A 421 14.87 12.28 26.70
C GLY A 421 14.71 13.41 25.69
N ALA A 422 13.92 13.20 24.63
CA ALA A 422 13.66 14.20 23.59
C ALA A 422 12.96 15.46 24.13
N ILE A 423 11.99 15.32 25.05
CA ILE A 423 11.39 16.46 25.76
C ILE A 423 12.45 17.19 26.57
N GLN A 424 13.30 16.50 27.33
CA GLN A 424 14.34 17.11 28.13
C GLN A 424 15.39 17.82 27.26
N THR A 425 15.78 17.26 26.11
CA THR A 425 16.67 17.92 25.15
C THR A 425 16.00 19.16 24.53
N ALA A 426 14.73 19.09 24.15
CA ALA A 426 13.97 20.23 23.64
C ALA A 426 13.78 21.34 24.69
N PHE A 427 13.67 21.01 25.97
CA PHE A 427 13.53 21.97 27.07
C PHE A 427 14.86 22.58 27.53
N THR A 428 15.98 21.89 27.33
CA THR A 428 17.31 22.33 27.80
C THR A 428 18.20 22.89 26.69
N GLY A 429 17.84 22.72 25.42
CA GLY A 429 18.61 23.24 24.28
C GLY A 429 19.98 22.58 24.08
N ALA A 430 20.25 21.47 24.77
CA ALA A 430 21.49 20.72 24.62
C ALA A 430 21.57 20.06 23.22
N PRO A 431 22.77 19.96 22.60
CA PRO A 431 22.92 19.15 21.40
C PRO A 431 22.58 17.68 21.72
N PRO A 432 21.95 16.94 20.78
CA PRO A 432 21.63 15.55 21.02
C PRO A 432 22.92 14.75 21.32
N PRO A 433 22.89 13.81 22.28
CA PRO A 433 24.04 12.95 22.53
C PRO A 433 24.37 12.20 21.24
N LYS A 434 25.66 12.10 20.90
CA LYS A 434 26.11 11.31 19.75
C LYS A 434 25.71 9.86 19.97
N ALA A 435 24.67 9.43 19.26
CA ALA A 435 24.27 8.04 19.23
C ALA A 435 25.26 7.28 18.34
N ASP A 436 26.30 6.71 18.97
CA ASP A 436 27.02 5.56 18.42
C ASP A 436 26.10 4.32 18.51
N ALA A 437 25.00 4.37 17.76
CA ALA A 437 24.10 3.27 17.52
C ALA A 437 24.16 2.95 16.02
N PRO A 438 24.28 1.67 15.62
CA PRO A 438 24.10 1.32 14.22
C PRO A 438 22.71 1.77 13.79
N ALA A 439 22.56 2.18 12.52
CA ALA A 439 21.28 2.62 11.98
C ALA A 439 20.22 1.51 12.16
N ALA A 440 19.42 1.62 13.22
CA ALA A 440 18.29 0.75 13.50
C ALA A 440 17.18 1.10 12.52
N ALA A 441 17.35 0.64 11.27
CA ALA A 441 16.24 0.47 10.35
C ALA A 441 15.15 -0.28 11.12
N ALA A 442 13.96 0.34 11.20
CA ALA A 442 12.91 -0.03 12.14
C ALA A 442 12.74 -1.55 12.26
N ALA A 443 13.26 -2.12 13.35
CA ALA A 443 13.16 -3.55 13.60
C ALA A 443 11.67 -3.85 13.78
N PRO A 444 11.06 -4.69 12.93
CA PRO A 444 9.64 -4.97 13.05
C PRO A 444 9.39 -5.74 14.35
N ILE A 445 8.24 -5.47 14.96
CA ILE A 445 7.70 -6.25 16.08
C ILE A 445 7.75 -7.74 15.68
N GLY A 446 8.41 -8.56 16.49
CA GLY A 446 8.66 -9.97 16.17
C GLY A 446 10.07 -10.29 15.64
N GLY A 447 11.01 -9.34 15.61
CA GLY A 447 12.43 -9.63 15.30
C GLY A 447 13.04 -10.73 16.18
N ALA A 448 12.68 -10.77 17.47
CA ALA A 448 13.06 -11.85 18.39
C ALA A 448 12.41 -13.21 18.03
N VAL A 449 11.20 -13.20 17.47
CA VAL A 449 10.47 -14.40 17.03
C VAL A 449 11.07 -14.96 15.74
N GLN A 450 11.42 -14.11 14.77
CA GLN A 450 12.19 -14.52 13.58
C GLN A 450 13.56 -15.11 13.97
N ALA A 451 14.28 -14.49 14.90
CA ALA A 451 15.58 -14.98 15.37
C ALA A 451 15.46 -16.35 16.05
N ALA A 452 14.47 -16.55 16.92
CA ALA A 452 14.22 -17.83 17.58
C ALA A 452 13.82 -18.93 16.58
N ALA A 453 12.99 -18.61 15.58
CA ALA A 453 12.62 -19.55 14.51
C ALA A 453 13.81 -19.91 13.61
N ALA A 454 14.67 -18.95 13.27
CA ALA A 454 15.87 -19.18 12.47
C ALA A 454 16.88 -20.09 13.20
N GLN A 455 17.06 -19.92 14.52
CA GLN A 455 17.89 -20.80 15.34
C GLN A 455 17.34 -22.23 15.38
N GLY A 456 16.04 -22.39 15.65
CA GLY A 456 15.38 -23.71 15.67
C GLY A 456 15.34 -24.42 14.31
N ALA A 457 15.49 -23.70 13.19
CA ALA A 457 15.65 -24.27 11.86
C ALA A 457 17.10 -24.72 11.58
N GLN A 458 18.10 -23.96 12.02
CA GLN A 458 19.52 -24.33 11.88
C GLN A 458 19.88 -25.57 12.70
N GLU A 459 19.30 -25.72 13.90
CA GLU A 459 19.52 -26.85 14.80
C GLU A 459 18.92 -28.18 14.29
N LYS A 460 18.06 -28.13 13.26
CA LYS A 460 17.50 -29.33 12.57
C LYS A 460 18.12 -29.62 11.21
N SER A 461 18.95 -28.70 10.70
CA SER A 461 19.65 -28.83 9.42
C SER A 461 21.10 -29.33 9.57
N SER A 462 21.53 -29.58 10.80
CA SER A 462 22.84 -30.14 11.18
C SER A 462 22.65 -31.52 11.80
#